data_AF-A0A820PZY8-F1
#
_entry.id   AF-A0A820PZY8-F1
#
_cell.length_a   1.000
_cell.length_b   1.000
_cell.length_c   1.000
_cell.angle_alpha   90.00
_cell.angle_beta   90.00
_cell.angle_gamma   90.00
#
_symmetry.space_group_name_H-M   'P 1'
#
loop_
_entity.id
_entity.type
_entity.pdbx_description
1 polymer ?
#
loop_
_entity_poly.entity_id
_entity_poly.type
_entity_poly.pdbx_seq_one_letter_code
_entity_poly.pdbx_strand_id
1 'polypeptide(L)'
;TSQSKQISVIRIALLGDDAFANSFLQSYVECLASRPHEYMNYFRFYFIPLTFSYLGKFLGSLDSQYESLFSGMELSSESIDIRELSQKITRYLKTSQRTLAL
;
A
#
# COMPACT_ATOMS: atom_id res chain seq x y z
N THR A 1 6.57 36.31 -8.21
CA THR A 1 5.48 35.30 -8.28
C THR A 1 6.08 33.94 -7.97
N SER A 2 6.02 33.54 -6.70
CA SER A 2 6.61 32.28 -6.24
C SER A 2 5.74 31.12 -6.73
N GLN A 3 6.21 30.36 -7.73
CA GLN A 3 5.64 29.07 -8.09
C GLN A 3 5.84 28.13 -6.91
N SER A 4 4.79 27.88 -6.13
CA SER A 4 4.73 26.73 -5.23
C SER A 4 4.87 25.48 -6.09
N LYS A 5 6.06 24.87 -6.09
CA LYS A 5 6.29 23.55 -6.69
C LYS A 5 5.28 22.60 -6.05
N GLN A 6 4.20 22.29 -6.77
CA GLN A 6 3.15 21.41 -6.28
C GLN A 6 3.82 20.08 -5.94
N ILE A 7 3.98 19.78 -4.65
CA ILE A 7 4.75 18.61 -4.24
C ILE A 7 3.87 17.40 -4.53
N SER A 8 4.22 16.69 -5.60
CA SER A 8 3.52 15.49 -6.03
C SER A 8 3.68 14.40 -4.98
N VAL A 9 2.57 13.99 -4.37
CA VAL A 9 2.55 12.91 -3.38
C VAL A 9 3.07 11.62 -4.03
N ILE A 10 4.10 11.02 -3.43
CA ILE A 10 4.70 9.76 -3.86
C ILE A 10 3.81 8.62 -3.38
N ARG A 11 3.32 7.81 -4.32
CA ARG A 11 2.54 6.61 -4.04
C ARG A 11 3.47 5.41 -3.98
N ILE A 12 3.48 4.72 -2.85
CA ILE A 12 4.33 3.56 -2.60
C ILE A 12 3.43 2.35 -2.41
N ALA A 13 3.59 1.35 -3.27
CA ALA A 13 2.91 0.07 -3.17
C ALA A 13 3.80 -0.92 -2.40
N LEU A 14 3.29 -1.42 -1.28
CA LEU A 14 3.95 -2.40 -0.41
C LEU A 14 3.38 -3.77 -0.74
N LEU A 15 4.18 -4.62 -1.37
CA LEU A 15 3.81 -5.98 -1.73
C LEU A 15 4.48 -6.94 -0.74
N GLY A 16 3.70 -7.61 0.10
CA GLY A 16 4.26 -8.53 1.08
C GLY A 16 3.23 -9.11 2.04
N ASP A 17 3.74 -9.66 3.13
CA ASP A 17 2.97 -10.16 4.27
C ASP A 17 2.89 -9.11 5.39
N ASP A 18 2.26 -9.47 6.52
CA ASP A 18 2.15 -8.58 7.67
C ASP A 18 3.51 -8.25 8.31
N ALA A 19 4.46 -9.19 8.27
CA ALA A 19 5.80 -8.99 8.81
C ALA A 19 6.62 -7.97 7.99
N PHE A 20 6.49 -8.01 6.68
CA PHE A 20 7.05 -7.01 5.76
C PHE A 20 6.45 -5.63 6.04
N ALA A 21 5.13 -5.53 6.13
CA ALA A 21 4.48 -4.27 6.47
C ALA A 21 4.98 -3.72 7.81
N ASN A 22 5.04 -4.54 8.86
CA ASN A 22 5.53 -4.12 10.17
C ASN A 22 7.00 -3.65 10.14
N SER A 23 7.88 -4.40 9.46
CA SER A 23 9.28 -4.01 9.30
C SER A 23 9.42 -2.69 8.54
N PHE A 24 8.63 -2.51 7.48
CA PHE A 24 8.59 -1.26 6.73
C PHE A 24 8.15 -0.09 7.61
N LEU A 25 7.12 -0.26 8.44
CA LEU A 25 6.65 0.77 9.36
C LEU A 25 7.71 1.18 10.37
N GLN A 26 8.43 0.22 10.96
CA GLN A 26 9.52 0.50 11.89
C GLN A 26 10.60 1.37 11.22
N SER A 27 11.09 0.96 10.05
CA SER A 27 12.08 1.73 9.29
C SER A 27 11.55 3.09 8.83
N TYR A 28 10.27 3.18 8.45
CA TYR A 28 9.63 4.43 8.05
C TYR A 28 9.60 5.43 9.22
N VAL A 29 9.18 4.98 10.40
CA VAL A 29 9.13 5.80 11.62
C VAL A 29 10.54 6.24 12.03
N GLU A 30 11.52 5.34 12.01
CA GLU A 30 12.92 5.68 12.30
C GLU A 30 13.46 6.74 11.33
N CYS A 31 13.17 6.61 10.04
CA CYS A 31 13.62 7.56 9.02
C CYS A 31 12.96 8.94 9.20
N LEU A 32 11.68 8.97 9.59
CA LEU A 32 10.90 10.20 9.76
C LEU A 32 11.05 10.86 11.12
N ALA A 33 11.47 10.13 12.15
CA ALA A 33 11.68 10.70 13.49
C ALA A 33 12.64 11.91 13.48
N SER A 34 13.54 11.96 12.49
CA SER A 34 14.51 13.05 12.29
C SER A 34 14.06 14.12 11.28
N ARG A 35 12.88 13.98 10.67
CA ARG A 35 12.41 14.82 9.55
C ARG A 35 11.28 15.76 9.98
N PRO A 36 11.12 16.92 9.33
CA PRO A 36 9.98 17.80 9.57
C PRO A 36 8.64 17.10 9.30
N HIS A 37 7.60 17.43 10.08
CA HIS A 37 6.26 16.84 10.00
C HIS A 37 5.63 16.91 8.58
N GLU A 38 6.04 17.90 7.78
CA GLU A 38 5.61 18.06 6.39
C GLU A 38 5.99 16.85 5.51
N TYR A 39 7.01 16.08 5.89
CA TYR A 39 7.46 14.91 5.14
C TYR A 39 6.47 13.74 5.16
N MET A 40 5.65 13.63 6.19
CA MET A 40 4.61 12.59 6.27
C MET A 40 3.54 12.79 5.19
N ASN A 41 3.28 14.04 4.79
CA ASN A 41 2.30 14.35 3.76
C ASN A 41 2.79 14.04 2.32
N TYR A 42 4.08 13.72 2.13
CA TYR A 42 4.62 13.40 0.83
C TYR A 42 4.42 11.95 0.41
N PHE A 43 4.05 11.05 1.33
CA PHE A 43 3.95 9.64 1.04
C PHE A 43 2.53 9.12 1.21
N ARG A 44 2.13 8.25 0.30
CA ARG A 44 0.88 7.49 0.37
C ARG A 44 1.18 6.02 0.18
N PHE A 45 0.85 5.22 1.19
CA PHE A 45 1.13 3.79 1.21
C PHE A 45 -0.09 2.99 0.80
N TYR A 46 0.15 2.00 -0.07
CA TYR A 46 -0.84 1.05 -0.58
C TYR A 46 -0.32 -0.34 -0.27
N PHE A 47 -0.90 -1.01 0.71
CA PHE A 47 -0.55 -2.40 0.98
C PHE A 47 -1.25 -3.33 -0.02
N ILE A 48 -0.55 -4.36 -0.48
CA ILE A 48 -1.02 -5.39 -1.39
C ILE A 48 -0.57 -6.73 -0.79
N PRO A 49 -1.50 -7.57 -0.32
CA PRO A 49 -1.15 -8.79 0.36
C PRO A 49 -0.73 -9.83 -0.69
N LEU A 50 0.40 -10.47 -0.49
CA LEU A 50 0.83 -11.57 -1.37
C LEU A 50 0.38 -12.94 -0.84
N THR A 51 0.12 -13.02 0.44
CA THR A 51 -0.37 -14.21 1.12
C THR A 51 -1.50 -13.80 2.06
N PHE A 52 -2.05 -14.75 2.81
CA PHE A 52 -2.95 -14.43 3.89
C PHE A 52 -2.34 -13.35 4.81
N SER A 53 -3.08 -12.27 5.01
CA SER A 53 -2.64 -11.11 5.78
C SER A 53 -3.79 -10.60 6.65
N TYR A 54 -3.55 -10.49 7.95
CA TYR A 54 -4.47 -9.90 8.90
C TYR A 54 -4.68 -8.41 8.61
N LEU A 55 -3.62 -7.70 8.22
CA LEU A 55 -3.71 -6.30 7.79
C LEU A 55 -4.57 -6.17 6.52
N GLY A 56 -4.36 -7.06 5.55
CA GLY A 56 -5.17 -7.13 4.34
C GLY A 56 -6.64 -7.38 4.64
N LYS A 57 -6.96 -8.32 5.53
CA LYS A 57 -8.34 -8.58 5.97
C LYS A 57 -8.96 -7.38 6.68
N PHE A 58 -8.21 -6.69 7.52
CA PHE A 58 -8.66 -5.45 8.16
C PHE A 58 -8.93 -4.36 7.12
N LEU A 59 -8.02 -4.15 6.17
CA LEU A 59 -8.20 -3.19 5.08
C LEU A 59 -9.42 -3.52 4.22
N GLY A 60 -9.65 -4.80 3.92
CA GLY A 60 -10.85 -5.26 3.20
C GLY A 60 -12.15 -4.99 3.94
N SER A 61 -12.14 -5.06 5.28
CA SER A 61 -13.30 -4.67 6.10
C SER A 61 -13.63 -3.17 6.01
N LEU A 62 -12.63 -2.34 5.71
CA LEU A 62 -12.77 -0.90 5.55
C LEU A 62 -13.05 -0.49 4.09
N ASP A 63 -12.59 -1.27 3.12
CA ASP A 63 -12.70 -0.98 1.71
C ASP A 63 -13.17 -2.21 0.93
N SER A 64 -14.44 -2.20 0.55
CA SER A 64 -15.05 -3.27 -0.26
C SER A 64 -14.38 -3.47 -1.63
N GLN A 65 -13.78 -2.43 -2.22
CA GLN A 65 -13.03 -2.58 -3.47
C GLN A 65 -11.72 -3.31 -3.20
N TYR A 66 -11.02 -2.97 -2.12
CA TYR A 66 -9.82 -3.68 -1.69
C TYR A 66 -10.12 -5.16 -1.45
N GLU A 67 -11.17 -5.46 -0.69
CA GLU A 67 -11.62 -6.83 -0.44
C GLU A 67 -11.89 -7.55 -1.76
N SER A 68 -12.63 -6.94 -2.69
CA SER A 68 -12.93 -7.59 -3.99
C SER A 68 -11.70 -7.91 -4.83
N LEU A 69 -10.59 -7.20 -4.65
CA LEU A 69 -9.37 -7.38 -5.43
C LEU A 69 -8.41 -8.38 -4.79
N PHE A 70 -8.35 -8.41 -3.46
CA PHE A 70 -7.32 -9.13 -2.72
C PHE A 70 -7.84 -10.18 -1.73
N SER A 71 -9.17 -10.33 -1.58
CA SER A 71 -9.76 -11.40 -0.76
C SER A 71 -9.32 -12.76 -1.29
N GLY A 72 -8.76 -13.58 -0.39
CA GLY A 72 -8.25 -14.91 -0.75
C GLY A 72 -7.02 -14.90 -1.67
N MET A 73 -6.31 -13.77 -1.81
CA MET A 73 -5.03 -13.76 -2.53
C MET A 73 -4.01 -14.59 -1.76
N GLU A 74 -3.56 -15.67 -2.40
CA GLU A 74 -2.53 -16.56 -1.89
C GLU A 74 -1.59 -16.88 -3.04
N LEU A 75 -0.37 -16.34 -2.99
CA LEU A 75 0.68 -16.69 -3.94
C LEU A 75 1.10 -18.15 -3.69
N SER A 76 0.45 -19.08 -4.37
CA SER A 76 0.95 -20.45 -4.48
C SER A 76 1.99 -20.52 -5.60
N SER A 77 3.07 -21.28 -5.39
CA SER A 77 4.17 -21.41 -6.37
C SER A 77 3.76 -22.01 -7.71
N GLU A 78 2.54 -22.55 -7.82
CA GLU A 78 2.11 -23.38 -8.94
C GLU A 78 1.17 -22.66 -9.94
N SER A 79 0.62 -21.48 -9.61
CA SER A 79 -0.33 -20.78 -10.51
C SER A 79 -0.45 -19.27 -10.29
N ILE A 80 0.67 -18.55 -10.21
CA ILE A 80 0.63 -17.08 -10.18
C ILE A 80 0.36 -16.55 -11.59
N ASP A 81 -0.87 -16.13 -11.87
CA ASP A 81 -1.17 -15.30 -13.03
C ASP A 81 -0.67 -13.86 -12.78
N ILE A 82 0.57 -13.60 -13.19
CA ILE A 82 1.22 -12.28 -13.09
C ILE A 82 0.38 -11.20 -13.79
N ARG A 83 -0.33 -11.57 -14.87
CA ARG A 83 -1.15 -10.64 -15.63
C ARG A 83 -2.40 -10.25 -14.83
N GLU A 84 -3.05 -11.21 -14.19
CA GLU A 84 -4.16 -10.94 -13.27
C GLU A 84 -3.72 -10.06 -12.10
N LEU A 85 -2.58 -10.38 -11.47
CA LEU A 85 -2.02 -9.59 -10.38
C LEU A 85 -1.74 -8.15 -10.83
N SER A 86 -1.09 -7.96 -11.99
CA SER A 86 -0.81 -6.64 -12.55
C SER A 86 -2.09 -5.84 -12.80
N GLN A 87 -3.16 -6.48 -13.29
CA GLN A 87 -4.46 -5.85 -13.49
C GLN A 87 -5.10 -5.43 -12.17
N LYS A 88 -5.08 -6.30 -11.15
CA LYS A 88 -5.57 -6.00 -9.80
C LYS A 88 -4.85 -4.80 -9.19
N ILE A 89 -3.52 -4.79 -9.24
CA ILE A 89 -2.69 -3.68 -8.74
C ILE A 89 -3.00 -2.39 -9.50
N THR A 90 -3.05 -2.45 -10.83
CA THR A 90 -3.36 -1.27 -11.66
C THR A 90 -4.73 -0.71 -11.34
N ARG A 91 -5.73 -1.58 -11.14
CA ARG A 91 -7.07 -1.17 -10.74
C ARG A 91 -7.04 -0.54 -9.36
N TYR A 92 -6.44 -1.20 -8.37
CA TYR A 92 -6.31 -0.69 -7.02
C TYR A 92 -5.65 0.70 -6.97
N LEU A 93 -4.52 0.90 -7.63
CA LEU A 93 -3.81 2.19 -7.64
C LEU A 93 -4.57 3.32 -8.36
N LYS A 94 -5.51 2.98 -9.24
CA LYS A 94 -6.36 3.95 -9.95
C LYS A 94 -7.63 4.31 -9.17
N THR A 95 -8.26 3.32 -8.52
CA THR A 95 -9.55 3.51 -7.85
C THR A 95 -9.44 3.74 -6.34
N SER A 96 -8.32 3.36 -5.72
CA SER A 96 -8.18 3.47 -4.28
C SER A 96 -8.13 4.93 -3.83
N GLN A 97 -9.13 5.30 -3.04
CA GLN A 97 -9.18 6.57 -2.32
C GLN A 97 -8.62 6.42 -0.90
N ARG A 98 -8.53 5.20 -0.38
CA ARG A 98 -8.08 4.89 0.99
C ARG A 98 -6.64 4.41 0.95
N THR A 99 -5.75 5.23 1.48
CA THR A 99 -4.35 4.90 1.72
C THR A 99 -4.20 4.44 3.15
N LEU A 100 -3.17 3.64 3.43
CA LEU A 100 -2.68 3.51 4.80
C LEU A 100 -2.20 4.90 5.24
N ALA A 101 -2.99 5.53 6.11
CA ALA A 101 -2.56 6.71 6.83
C ALA A 101 -1.60 6.23 7.91
N LEU A 102 -0.31 6.51 7.71
CA LEU A 102 0.75 6.27 8.69
C LEU A 102 1.00 7.53 9.50
#